data_AF-A0A0D0GB18-F1
#
_entry.id   AF-A0A0D0GB18-F1
#
_cell.length_a   1.000
_cell.length_b   1.000
_cell.length_c   1.000
_cell.angle_alpha   90.00
_cell.angle_beta   90.00
_cell.angle_gamma   90.00
#
_symmetry.space_group_name_H-M   'P 1'
#
loop_
_entity.id
_entity.type
_entity.pdbx_description
1 polymer ?
#
loop_
_entity_poly.entity_id
_entity_poly.type
_entity_poly.pdbx_seq_one_letter_code
_entity_poly.pdbx_strand_id
1 'polypeptide(L)' 'RTTTLGRGGSDFTAAIWGSALNVNEIEIWTDVDGMLTADPRMVEKAFSLPELSYTEAMELSYFGAKVIYPPTRPSVKV' A
#
# COMPACT_ATOMS: atom_id res chain seq x y z
N ARG A 1 17.37 -12.98 -19.74
CA ARG A 1 15.99 -13.46 -20.04
C ARG A 1 15.05 -12.62 -19.18
N THR A 2 13.96 -12.09 -19.72
CA THR A 2 13.02 -11.23 -18.97
C THR A 2 12.21 -12.04 -17.96
N THR A 3 11.93 -11.46 -16.79
CA THR A 3 11.10 -12.05 -15.71
C THR A 3 10.10 -11.01 -15.18
N THR A 4 9.16 -11.44 -14.33
CA THR A 4 8.19 -10.55 -13.68
C THR A 4 8.28 -10.71 -12.15
N LEU A 5 7.81 -9.69 -11.41
CA LEU A 5 7.78 -9.70 -9.94
C LEU A 5 6.45 -10.20 -9.36
N GLY A 6 5.55 -10.69 -10.21
CA GLY A 6 4.21 -11.13 -9.81
C GLY A 6 3.23 -9.97 -9.59
N ARG A 7 2.14 -10.26 -8.88
CA ARG A 7 1.06 -9.30 -8.57
C ARG A 7 1.57 -8.19 -7.65
N GLY A 8 1.21 -6.94 -7.90
CA GLY A 8 1.75 -5.81 -7.15
C GLY A 8 3.21 -5.48 -7.51
N GLY A 9 3.71 -6.01 -8.65
CA GLY A 9 5.09 -5.82 -9.05
C GLY A 9 5.50 -4.35 -9.24
N SER A 10 4.58 -3.47 -9.61
CA SER A 10 4.83 -2.02 -9.72
C SER A 10 5.08 -1.39 -8.34
N ASP A 11 4.21 -1.64 -7.36
CA ASP A 11 4.35 -1.16 -5.98
C ASP A 11 5.65 -1.70 -5.36
N PHE A 12 5.92 -2.98 -5.62
CA PHE A 12 7.15 -3.62 -5.16
C PHE A 12 8.40 -3.00 -5.82
N THR A 13 8.33 -2.66 -7.10
CA THR A 13 9.42 -1.96 -7.80
C THR A 13 9.63 -0.56 -7.22
N ALA A 14 8.57 0.18 -6.92
CA ALA A 14 8.66 1.50 -6.30
C ALA A 14 9.37 1.43 -4.93
N ALA A 15 9.06 0.43 -4.11
CA ALA A 15 9.72 0.24 -2.82
C ALA A 15 11.19 -0.18 -2.92
N ILE A 16 11.52 -1.04 -3.89
CA ILE A 16 12.93 -1.38 -4.17
C ILE A 16 13.72 -0.11 -4.48
N TRP A 17 13.21 0.73 -5.39
CA TRP A 17 13.87 1.98 -5.75
C TRP A 17 13.90 3.00 -4.61
N GLY A 18 12.79 3.16 -3.88
CA GLY A 18 12.74 4.08 -2.75
C GLY A 18 13.74 3.72 -1.66
N SER A 19 13.88 2.43 -1.36
CA SER A 19 14.91 1.91 -0.46
C SER A 19 16.33 2.15 -1.01
N ALA A 20 16.56 1.81 -2.28
CA ALA A 20 17.89 1.92 -2.91
C ALA A 20 18.38 3.37 -3.06
N LEU A 21 17.46 4.32 -3.24
CA LEU A 21 17.75 5.74 -3.42
C LEU A 21 17.64 6.55 -2.12
N ASN A 22 17.25 5.91 -1.02
CA ASN A 22 17.03 6.55 0.28
C ASN A 22 16.11 7.78 0.18
N VAL A 23 14.97 7.60 -0.50
CA VAL A 23 13.96 8.66 -0.65
C VAL A 23 13.24 8.91 0.68
N ASN A 24 12.69 10.11 0.84
CA ASN A 24 11.93 10.46 2.04
C ASN A 24 10.55 9.77 2.08
N GLU A 25 9.92 9.56 0.92
CA GLU A 25 8.59 8.97 0.79
C GLU A 25 8.37 8.30 -0.57
N ILE A 26 7.37 7.43 -0.63
CA ILE A 26 6.89 6.78 -1.85
C ILE A 26 5.39 7.01 -1.91
N GLU A 27 4.91 7.55 -3.03
CA GLU A 27 3.48 7.74 -3.27
C GLU A 27 2.95 6.67 -4.23
N ILE A 28 1.93 5.94 -3.79
CA ILE A 28 1.22 4.97 -4.62
C ILE A 28 -0.15 5.55 -4.96
N TRP A 29 -0.35 5.91 -6.22
CA TRP A 29 -1.59 6.50 -6.71
C TRP A 29 -2.56 5.42 -7.18
N THR A 30 -3.74 5.37 -6.58
CA THR A 30 -4.78 4.37 -6.87
C THR A 30 -6.11 5.04 -7.22
N ASP A 31 -7.13 4.24 -7.53
CA ASP A 31 -8.51 4.71 -7.79
C ASP A 31 -9.37 4.83 -6.52
N VAL A 32 -8.79 4.58 -5.34
CA VAL A 32 -9.45 4.74 -4.03
C VAL A 32 -8.75 5.81 -3.20
N ASP A 33 -9.53 6.46 -2.32
CA ASP A 33 -9.08 7.52 -1.41
C ASP A 33 -8.31 6.94 -0.21
N GLY A 34 -7.20 6.27 -0.51
CA GLY A 34 -6.34 5.63 0.48
C GLY A 34 -6.98 4.42 1.18
N MET A 35 -6.54 4.19 2.42
CA MET A 35 -7.07 3.13 3.28
C MET A 35 -8.30 3.61 4.05
N LEU A 36 -9.39 2.87 4.00
CA LEU A 36 -10.60 3.15 4.75
C LEU A 36 -10.65 2.33 6.04
N THR A 37 -11.37 2.83 7.05
CA THR A 37 -11.58 2.13 8.34
C THR A 37 -12.32 0.80 8.22
N ALA A 38 -13.12 0.63 7.17
CA ALA A 38 -13.86 -0.60 6.86
C ALA A 38 -14.20 -0.62 5.35
N ASP A 39 -14.72 -1.75 4.86
CA ASP A 39 -15.27 -1.80 3.49
C ASP A 39 -16.47 -0.84 3.39
N PRO A 40 -16.40 0.22 2.56
CA PRO A 40 -17.48 1.21 2.44
C PRO A 40 -18.76 0.60 1.84
N ARG A 41 -18.67 -0.57 1.19
CA ARG A 41 -19.83 -1.31 0.67
C ARG A 41 -20.63 -2.00 1.77
N MET A 42 -20.00 -2.22 2.93
CA MET A 42 -20.62 -2.86 4.10
C MET A 42 -20.91 -1.84 5.21
N VAL A 43 -20.08 -0.80 5.33
CA VAL A 43 -20.18 0.21 6.38
C VAL A 43 -20.26 1.59 5.77
N GLU A 44 -21.45 2.17 5.73
CA GLU A 44 -21.73 3.49 5.12
C GLU A 44 -20.94 4.64 5.78
N LYS A 45 -20.56 4.47 7.05
CA LYS A 45 -19.77 5.45 7.82
C LYS A 45 -18.25 5.21 7.74
N ALA A 46 -17.78 4.35 6.83
CA ALA A 46 -16.35 4.16 6.60
C ALA A 46 -15.73 5.49 6.13
N PHE A 47 -14.51 5.77 6.58
CA PHE A 47 -13.79 7.01 6.27
C PHE A 47 -12.30 6.73 6.10
N SER A 48 -11.62 7.62 5.39
CA SER A 48 -10.20 7.51 5.05
C SER A 48 -9.31 7.73 6.27
N LEU A 49 -8.31 6.87 6.42
CA LEU A 49 -7.30 6.94 7.47
C LEU A 49 -6.14 7.81 6.96
N PRO A 50 -5.88 8.97 7.59
CA PRO A 50 -4.91 9.93 7.07
C PRO A 50 -3.46 9.51 7.29
N GLU A 51 -3.18 8.68 8.31
CA GLU A 51 -1.87 8.09 8.54
C GLU A 51 -2.05 6.68 9.13
N LEU A 52 -1.20 5.76 8.68
CA LEU A 52 -1.13 4.38 9.18
C LEU A 52 0.33 4.00 9.40
N SER A 53 0.58 3.22 10.45
CA SER A 53 1.87 2.54 10.53
C SER A 53 1.95 1.46 9.44
N TYR A 54 3.17 1.16 9.01
CA TYR A 54 3.42 0.10 8.05
C TYR A 54 2.78 -1.23 8.46
N THR A 55 2.87 -1.58 9.74
CA THR A 55 2.29 -2.82 10.28
C THR A 55 0.78 -2.85 10.14
N GLU A 56 0.09 -1.75 10.48
CA GLU A 56 -1.37 -1.66 10.34
C GLU A 56 -1.80 -1.74 8.87
N ALA A 57 -1.12 -1.01 7.98
CA ALA A 57 -1.39 -1.06 6.55
C ALA A 57 -1.18 -2.48 5.97
N MET A 58 -0.19 -3.21 6.46
CA MET A 58 0.09 -4.60 6.06
C MET A 58 -1.01 -5.56 6.52
N GLU A 59 -1.46 -5.44 7.77
CA GLU A 59 -2.58 -6.24 8.30
C GLU A 59 -3.88 -5.95 7.55
N LEU A 60 -4.20 -4.67 7.32
CA LEU A 60 -5.37 -4.27 6.52
C LEU A 60 -5.31 -4.84 5.10
N SER A 61 -4.13 -4.77 4.46
CA SER A 61 -3.91 -5.33 3.12
C SER A 61 -4.07 -6.84 3.07
N TYR A 62 -3.66 -7.53 4.14
CA TYR A 62 -3.83 -8.98 4.28
C TYR A 62 -5.31 -9.37 4.36
N PHE A 63 -6.12 -8.62 5.12
CA PHE A 63 -7.54 -8.93 5.33
C PHE A 63 -8.50 -8.38 4.27
N GLY A 64 -8.02 -7.61 3.28
CA GLY A 64 -8.81 -7.29 2.09
C GLY A 64 -8.73 -5.85 1.59
N ALA A 65 -8.07 -4.95 2.33
CA ALA A 65 -7.84 -3.57 1.87
C ALA A 65 -6.70 -3.54 0.84
N LYS A 66 -7.00 -3.90 -0.41
CA LYS A 66 -6.03 -4.11 -1.50
C LYS A 66 -5.39 -2.80 -2.03
N VAL A 67 -4.78 -2.01 -1.17
CA VAL A 67 -4.12 -0.75 -1.54
C VAL A 67 -2.60 -0.93 -1.67
N ILE A 68 -1.99 -1.81 -0.86
CA ILE A 68 -0.54 -2.06 -0.89
C ILE A 68 -0.24 -3.56 -0.99
N TYR A 69 0.77 -3.91 -1.77
CA TYR A 69 1.22 -5.30 -1.86
C TYR A 69 2.05 -5.68 -0.61
N PRO A 70 1.67 -6.72 0.17
CA PRO A 70 2.27 -7.01 1.48
C PRO A 70 3.80 -7.19 1.55
N PRO A 71 4.52 -7.80 0.59
CA PRO A 71 5.98 -7.97 0.70
C PRO A 71 6.81 -6.70 0.41
N THR A 72 6.16 -5.54 0.31
CA THR A 72 6.78 -4.25 -0.01
C THR A 72 7.34 -3.59 1.26
N ARG A 73 8.65 -3.67 1.55
CA ARG A 73 9.35 -2.78 2.52
C ARG A 73 10.12 -1.71 1.74
N PRO A 74 10.28 -0.42 2.15
CA PRO A 74 10.16 0.18 3.50
C PRO A 74 9.35 1.52 3.55
N SER A 75 9.18 2.10 4.75
CA SER A 75 8.81 3.51 5.01
C SER A 75 7.79 4.17 4.06
N VAL A 76 6.68 3.50 3.76
CA VAL A 76 5.62 4.06 2.91
C VAL A 76 4.68 4.86 3.80
N LYS A 77 4.51 6.16 3.51
CA LYS A 77 3.32 6.90 3.95
C LYS A 77 2.20 6.57 2.96
N VAL A 78 1.09 6.09 3.49
CA VAL A 78 -0.12 5.71 2.73
C VAL A 78 -1.13 6.82 2.88
#